data_AF-A0A838QA14-F1
#
_entry.id   AF-A0A838QA14-F1
#
_cell.length_a   1.000
_cell.length_b   1.000
_cell.length_c   1.000
_cell.angle_alpha   90.00
_cell.angle_beta   90.00
_cell.angle_gamma   90.00
#
_symmetry.space_group_name_H-M   'P 1'
#
loop_
_entity.id
_entity.type
_entity.pdbx_description
1 polymer ?
#
loop_
_entity_poly.entity_id
_entity_poly.type
_entity_poly.pdbx_seq_one_letter_code
_entity_poly.pdbx_strand_id
1 'polypeptide(L)' 'MAELRDQLQATLGDSYVLEQELGGGGMSRVFVAQESALGRKVVVKVLPPEMAAAVSLDRFRREIQLAAQL' A
#
# COMPACT_ATOMS: atom_id res chain seq x y z
N MET A 1 -5.14 -10.98 -12.04
CA MET A 1 -5.43 -10.44 -10.68
C MET A 1 -4.45 -10.95 -9.61
N ALA A 2 -3.93 -12.19 -9.71
CA ALA A 2 -2.91 -12.72 -8.78
C ALA A 2 -1.54 -12.00 -8.90
N GLU A 3 -1.11 -11.68 -10.12
CA GLU A 3 0.24 -11.16 -10.41
C GLU A 3 0.66 -9.93 -9.58
N LEU A 4 -0.22 -8.92 -9.41
CA LEU A 4 0.13 -7.75 -8.59
C LEU A 4 0.23 -8.08 -7.10
N ARG A 5 -0.69 -8.91 -6.58
CA ARG A 5 -0.65 -9.30 -5.17
C ARG A 5 0.61 -10.11 -4.88
N ASP A 6 0.97 -11.03 -5.77
CA ASP A 6 2.14 -11.88 -5.63
C ASP A 6 3.44 -11.05 -5.71
N GLN A 7 3.52 -10.12 -6.66
CA GLN A 7 4.64 -9.18 -6.75
C GLN A 7 4.74 -8.28 -5.52
N LEU A 8 3.60 -7.78 -5.02
CA LEU A 8 3.56 -6.95 -3.82
C LEU A 8 3.96 -7.75 -2.57
N GLN A 9 3.49 -9.00 -2.45
CA GLN A 9 3.89 -9.90 -1.37
C GLN A 9 5.39 -10.15 -1.39
N ALA A 10 5.98 -10.41 -2.56
CA ALA A 10 7.42 -10.58 -2.72
C ALA A 10 8.20 -9.32 -2.34
N THR A 11 7.66 -8.13 -2.64
CA THR A 11 8.29 -6.84 -2.30
C THR A 11 8.24 -6.56 -0.79
N LEU A 12 7.13 -6.89 -0.13
CA LEU A 12 6.94 -6.67 1.30
C LEU A 12 7.64 -7.73 2.17
N GLY A 13 7.91 -8.92 1.61
CA GLY A 13 8.51 -10.04 2.30
C GLY A 13 7.69 -10.52 3.50
N ASP A 14 8.37 -11.07 4.51
CA ASP A 14 7.71 -11.64 5.70
C ASP A 14 7.27 -10.57 6.72
N SER A 15 7.61 -9.31 6.47
CA SER A 15 7.23 -8.19 7.36
C SER A 15 5.74 -7.87 7.27
N TYR A 16 5.11 -8.18 6.13
CA TYR A 16 3.69 -7.98 5.92
C TYR A 16 3.06 -9.17 5.19
N VAL A 17 1.96 -9.68 5.72
CA VAL A 17 1.18 -10.73 5.05
C VAL A 17 -0.04 -10.11 4.40
N LEU A 18 -0.09 -10.09 3.05
CA LEU A 18 -1.23 -9.54 2.31
C LEU A 18 -2.44 -10.47 2.42
N GLU A 19 -3.55 -9.94 2.89
CA GLU A 19 -4.84 -10.64 2.96
C GLU A 19 -5.63 -10.44 1.66
N GLN A 20 -6.66 -9.59 1.69
CA GLN A 20 -7.55 -9.30 0.58
C GLN A 20 -7.41 -7.86 0.07
N GLU A 21 -7.78 -7.65 -1.18
CA GLU A 21 -7.99 -6.33 -1.74
C GLU A 21 -9.34 -5.76 -1.27
N LEU A 22 -9.36 -4.50 -0.85
CA LEU A 22 -10.57 -3.82 -0.32
C LEU A 22 -11.40 -3.11 -1.39
N GLY A 23 -10.94 -3.10 -2.65
CA GLY A 23 -11.46 -2.22 -3.68
C GLY A 23 -10.85 -0.82 -3.56
N GLY A 24 -10.23 -0.36 -4.63
CA GLY A 24 -9.50 0.90 -4.67
C GLY A 24 -10.41 2.13 -4.79
N GLY A 25 -10.17 3.17 -3.98
CA GLY A 25 -10.69 4.50 -4.24
C GLY A 25 -9.84 5.21 -5.31
N GLY A 26 -10.45 5.63 -6.42
CA GLY A 26 -9.76 6.29 -7.54
C GLY A 26 -8.96 5.31 -8.41
N MET A 27 -7.71 5.65 -8.76
CA MET A 27 -6.83 4.83 -9.62
C MET A 27 -5.88 3.90 -8.84
N SER A 28 -5.90 3.92 -7.51
CA SER A 28 -5.01 3.11 -6.67
C SER A 28 -5.65 1.81 -6.23
N ARG A 29 -4.85 0.75 -6.03
CA ARG A 29 -5.30 -0.51 -5.41
C ARG A 29 -4.96 -0.54 -3.93
N VAL A 30 -5.82 -1.15 -3.12
CA VAL A 30 -5.72 -1.10 -1.65
C VAL A 30 -5.88 -2.50 -1.09
N PHE A 31 -4.90 -2.93 -0.29
CA PHE A 31 -4.87 -4.25 0.34
C PHE A 31 -4.88 -4.14 1.86
N VAL A 32 -5.54 -5.08 2.53
CA VAL A 32 -5.29 -5.34 3.95
C VAL A 32 -4.03 -6.19 4.07
N ALA A 33 -3.18 -5.85 5.03
CA ALA A 33 -2.04 -6.68 5.41
C ALA A 33 -1.94 -6.80 6.92
N GLN A 34 -1.33 -7.90 7.38
CA GLN A 34 -0.92 -8.06 8.77
C GLN A 34 0.56 -7.67 8.89
N GLU A 35 0.90 -6.71 9.74
CA GLU A 35 2.27 -6.33 10.05
C GLU A 35 2.85 -7.27 11.11
N SER A 36 3.82 -8.09 10.73
CA SER A 36 4.39 -9.14 11.60
C SER A 36 5.09 -8.57 12.84
N ALA A 37 5.72 -7.40 12.71
CA ALA A 37 6.50 -6.79 13.80
C ALA A 37 5.64 -6.29 14.98
N LEU A 38 4.44 -5.78 14.69
CA LEU A 38 3.55 -5.18 15.70
C LEU A 38 2.25 -5.96 15.90
N GLY A 39 2.02 -7.02 15.12
CA GLY A 39 0.84 -7.85 15.23
C GLY A 39 -0.46 -7.10 14.92
N ARG A 40 -0.42 -6.02 14.13
CA ARG A 40 -1.61 -5.22 13.77
C ARG A 40 -1.98 -5.33 12.30
N LYS A 41 -3.26 -5.09 12.01
CA LYS A 41 -3.73 -4.92 10.63
C LYS A 41 -3.38 -3.52 10.12
N VAL A 42 -2.84 -3.46 8.92
CA VAL A 42 -2.46 -2.25 8.20
C VAL A 42 -3.06 -2.26 6.80
N VAL A 43 -3.05 -1.10 6.15
CA VAL A 43 -3.50 -0.94 4.76
C VAL A 43 -2.30 -0.63 3.88
N VAL A 44 -2.16 -1.36 2.78
CA VAL A 44 -1.14 -1.12 1.75
C VAL A 44 -1.81 -0.52 0.51
N LYS A 45 -1.49 0.73 0.20
CA LYS A 45 -2.00 1.45 -0.98
C LYS A 45 -0.95 1.44 -2.10
N VAL A 46 -1.30 0.86 -3.23
CA VAL A 46 -0.45 0.77 -4.43
C VAL A 46 -0.93 1.79 -5.45
N LEU A 47 -0.05 2.72 -5.81
CA LEU A 47 -0.30 3.72 -6.84
C LEU A 47 0.15 3.18 -8.21
N PRO A 48 -0.59 3.46 -9.30
CA PRO A 48 -0.16 3.07 -10.64
C PRO A 48 1.12 3.84 -11.03
N PRO A 49 2.02 3.25 -11.82
CA PRO A 49 3.30 3.85 -12.20
C PRO A 49 3.13 5.19 -12.94
N GLU A 50 2.03 5.36 -13.67
CA GLU A 50 1.64 6.60 -14.36
C GLU A 50 1.41 7.75 -13.37
N MET A 51 0.87 7.42 -12.19
CA MET A 51 0.76 8.36 -11.08
C MET A 51 2.07 8.54 -10.33
N ALA A 52 3.02 7.60 -10.37
CA ALA A 52 4.32 7.80 -9.72
C ALA A 52 5.13 8.95 -10.37
N ALA A 53 4.90 9.23 -11.67
CA ALA A 53 5.50 10.37 -12.36
C ALA A 53 4.74 11.69 -12.11
N ALA A 54 3.42 11.65 -11.91
CA ALA A 54 2.57 12.84 -11.70
C ALA A 54 2.35 13.21 -10.22
N VAL A 55 2.49 12.25 -9.31
CA VAL A 55 2.53 12.48 -7.87
C VAL A 55 3.94 12.91 -7.54
N SER A 56 4.14 14.23 -7.43
CA SER A 56 5.35 14.76 -6.80
C SER A 56 5.53 14.01 -5.47
N LEU A 57 6.67 13.35 -5.28
CA LEU A 57 7.05 12.63 -4.06
C LEU A 57 6.74 13.44 -2.79
N ASP A 58 6.77 14.76 -2.92
CA ASP A 58 6.37 15.76 -1.94
C ASP A 58 4.91 15.63 -1.47
N ARG A 59 3.93 15.51 -2.40
CA ARG A 59 2.51 15.33 -2.07
C ARG A 59 2.28 14.00 -1.37
N PHE A 60 2.93 12.94 -1.84
CA PHE A 60 2.85 11.62 -1.22
C PHE A 60 3.39 11.62 0.21
N ARG A 61 4.57 12.23 0.42
CA ARG A 61 5.13 12.43 1.76
C ARG A 61 4.22 13.25 2.66
N ARG A 62 3.59 14.30 2.12
CA ARG A 62 2.65 15.14 2.87
C ARG A 62 1.43 14.36 3.34
N GLU A 63 0.86 13.52 2.47
CA GLU A 63 -0.26 12.63 2.85
C GLU A 63 0.17 11.60 3.90
N ILE A 64 1.34 10.97 3.76
CA ILE A 64 1.86 10.03 4.76
C ILE A 64 2.04 10.71 6.11
N GLN A 65 2.64 11.90 6.14
CA GLN A 65 2.84 12.65 7.38
C GLN A 65 1.53 13.07 8.05
N LEU A 66 0.51 13.41 7.26
CA LEU A 66 -0.82 13.72 7.79
C LEU A 66 -1.50 12.47 8.34
N ALA A 67 -1.42 11.34 7.64
CA ALA A 67 -2.00 10.07 8.09
C ALA A 67 -1.29 9.49 9.32
N ALA A 68 0.01 9.72 9.48
CA ALA A 68 0.80 9.25 10.63
C ALA A 68 0.61 10.09 11.91
N GLN A 69 -0.05 11.25 11.82
CA GLN A 69 -0.37 12.11 12.97
C GLN A 69 -1.75 11.82 13.59
N LEU A 70 -2.48 10.85 13.05
CA LEU A 70 -3.78 10.39 13.52
C LEU A 70 -3.65 9.02 14.20
#